data_AF-A0A9N8QNX5-F1
#
_entry.id   AF-A0A9N8QNX5-F1
#
_cell.length_a   1.000
_cell.length_b   1.000
_cell.length_c   1.000
_cell.angle_alpha   90.00
_cell.angle_beta   90.00
_cell.angle_gamma   90.00
#
_symmetry.space_group_name_H-M   'P 1'
#
loop_
_entity.id
_entity.type
_entity.pdbx_description
1 polymer ?
#
loop_
_entity_poly.entity_id
_entity_poly.type
_entity_poly.pdbx_seq_one_letter_code
_entity_poly.pdbx_strand_id
1 'polypeptide(L)'
;MESESKALQKDLRKEFKRKEKDLFNRLWSIKHDADFVSRVADTLHGLPLVANLRCGAWYTGPRRTDSTCYFKSTDGHTGEWGFSLKRHNLGLMTLIVLNGGCIIVDSTRSGKTMPDALSKTIPIWCAVLNRASALVRRGSNIDKVGGFDSLVTPERLVSRSEHAQIEARVEAWAKSLLDSDLKVPSLPASLRPFFVTPDTDLTLLSQEIENETAGVRPAPSQQSTTPPPFLPVILLSASHARSQALPSSESAPLGTGLNFEYVQGGGDDEENWAGGLTPALFWHPEHHPRIIGAERGGEIEDVVQVVVDGREAMGRKEEEGKDCEVAGTVLRRMEAPWSSREGERQVGWTGIFLSAVPSAAASQEEWARDVATCFNLVVQCDGEGTIEDAVEQIGLPAVRLVKLGFRQGKAGVSSFGHHLPAILNAFIKRLCQISSNQNKVDADDTTTNPTTILLCDTTCQDLAPSLAVALLSTSFGPGPDRRFLANDEERWMHQARLDKAQVRRRLQWVMEDEEEEGEEGVMASNSNSNSNSKASKAGPARVFLNRVNGEVLDVRRRRDYGS
;
A
#
# COMPACT_ATOMS: atom_id res chain seq x y z
N MET A 1 -41.83 -35.41 -15.44
CA MET A 1 -41.12 -35.37 -14.14
C MET A 1 -39.69 -34.82 -14.24
N GLU A 2 -38.71 -35.52 -14.83
CA GLU A 2 -37.30 -35.07 -14.74
C GLU A 2 -37.01 -33.74 -15.48
N SER A 3 -37.68 -33.51 -16.62
CA SER A 3 -37.64 -32.25 -17.36
C SER A 3 -38.22 -31.08 -16.55
N GLU A 4 -39.41 -31.28 -15.95
CA GLU A 4 -40.09 -30.27 -15.12
C GLU A 4 -39.30 -29.96 -13.85
N SER A 5 -38.68 -30.96 -13.21
CA SER A 5 -37.79 -30.75 -12.06
C SER A 5 -36.57 -29.90 -12.43
N LYS A 6 -35.95 -30.15 -13.59
CA LYS A 6 -34.84 -29.31 -14.11
C LYS A 6 -35.30 -27.90 -14.49
N ALA A 7 -36.54 -27.73 -14.97
CA ALA A 7 -37.13 -26.42 -15.22
C ALA A 7 -37.39 -25.66 -13.91
N LEU A 8 -38.04 -26.28 -12.92
CA LEU A 8 -38.29 -25.70 -11.60
C LEU A 8 -36.98 -25.26 -10.92
N GLN A 9 -35.96 -26.11 -10.93
CA GLN A 9 -34.62 -25.78 -10.40
C GLN A 9 -33.97 -24.60 -11.15
N LYS A 10 -34.18 -24.49 -12.47
CA LYS A 10 -33.66 -23.38 -13.28
C LYS A 10 -34.35 -22.07 -12.93
N ASP A 11 -35.67 -22.09 -12.74
CA ASP A 11 -36.44 -20.88 -12.44
C ASP A 11 -36.27 -20.43 -10.98
N LEU A 12 -36.20 -21.37 -10.01
CA LEU A 12 -35.73 -21.09 -8.66
C LEU A 12 -34.35 -20.44 -8.66
N ARG A 13 -33.38 -20.98 -9.42
CA ARG A 13 -32.03 -20.38 -9.55
C ARG A 13 -32.04 -18.98 -10.17
N LYS A 14 -32.94 -18.69 -11.13
CA LYS A 14 -33.10 -17.32 -11.66
C LYS A 14 -33.66 -16.38 -10.60
N GLU A 15 -34.66 -16.83 -9.85
CA GLU A 15 -35.30 -16.04 -8.80
C GLU A 15 -34.33 -15.74 -7.66
N PHE A 16 -33.54 -16.72 -7.20
CA PHE A 16 -32.45 -16.49 -6.26
C PHE A 16 -31.42 -15.50 -6.79
N LYS A 17 -30.99 -15.61 -8.06
CA LYS A 17 -30.07 -14.64 -8.68
C LYS A 17 -30.66 -13.24 -8.83
N ARG A 18 -31.99 -13.10 -8.93
CA ARG A 18 -32.69 -11.81 -8.89
C ARG A 18 -32.65 -11.22 -7.48
N LYS A 19 -33.00 -12.03 -6.46
CA LYS A 19 -32.96 -11.66 -5.03
C LYS A 19 -31.55 -11.32 -4.52
N GLU A 20 -30.51 -11.97 -5.04
CA GLU A 20 -29.09 -11.66 -4.78
C GLU A 20 -28.59 -10.36 -5.42
N LYS A 21 -29.34 -9.81 -6.38
CA LYS A 21 -29.04 -8.53 -7.05
C LYS A 21 -29.92 -7.38 -6.53
N ASP A 22 -30.89 -7.68 -5.69
CA ASP A 22 -31.75 -6.70 -5.03
C ASP A 22 -30.89 -5.81 -4.11
N LEU A 23 -30.88 -4.51 -4.42
CA LEU A 23 -30.04 -3.50 -3.77
C LEU A 23 -30.38 -3.36 -2.28
N PHE A 24 -31.67 -3.39 -1.95
CA PHE A 24 -32.19 -3.34 -0.58
C PHE A 24 -31.69 -4.51 0.27
N ASN A 25 -31.84 -5.74 -0.23
CA ASN A 25 -31.32 -6.95 0.41
C ASN A 25 -29.81 -6.85 0.67
N ARG A 26 -29.02 -6.35 -0.29
CA ARG A 26 -27.56 -6.19 -0.14
C ARG A 26 -27.18 -5.19 0.93
N LEU A 27 -27.74 -3.98 0.89
CA LEU A 27 -27.39 -2.90 1.81
C LEU A 27 -27.79 -3.23 3.25
N TRP A 28 -28.95 -3.86 3.45
CA TRP A 28 -29.36 -4.39 4.75
C TRP A 28 -28.50 -5.56 5.24
N SER A 29 -28.04 -6.44 4.33
CA SER A 29 -27.09 -7.51 4.70
C SER A 29 -25.73 -6.95 5.10
N ILE A 30 -25.23 -5.92 4.40
CA ILE A 30 -24.00 -5.20 4.76
C ILE A 30 -24.16 -4.57 6.15
N LYS A 31 -25.29 -3.90 6.43
CA LYS A 31 -25.57 -3.31 7.74
C LYS A 31 -25.58 -4.36 8.86
N HIS A 32 -26.28 -5.47 8.65
CA HIS A 32 -26.37 -6.59 9.58
C HIS A 32 -24.98 -7.18 9.90
N ASP A 33 -24.18 -7.44 8.87
CA ASP A 33 -22.84 -8.02 9.00
C ASP A 33 -21.86 -7.03 9.65
N ALA A 34 -22.00 -5.73 9.37
CA ALA A 34 -21.22 -4.67 10.04
C ALA A 34 -21.55 -4.55 11.54
N ASP A 35 -22.80 -4.80 11.93
CA ASP A 35 -23.19 -4.84 13.35
C ASP A 35 -22.58 -6.07 14.04
N PHE A 36 -22.40 -7.20 13.32
CA PHE A 36 -21.62 -8.34 13.82
C PHE A 36 -20.12 -8.00 13.96
N VAL A 37 -19.51 -7.42 12.93
CA VAL A 37 -18.10 -6.96 12.96
C VAL A 37 -17.85 -6.00 14.13
N SER A 38 -18.81 -5.11 14.40
CA SER A 38 -18.74 -4.19 15.54
C SER A 38 -18.67 -4.93 16.88
N ARG A 39 -19.58 -5.91 17.11
CA ARG A 39 -19.58 -6.76 18.31
C ARG A 39 -18.28 -7.54 18.50
N VAL A 40 -17.67 -8.04 17.42
CA VAL A 40 -16.37 -8.75 17.50
C VAL A 40 -15.27 -7.80 17.98
N ALA A 41 -15.19 -6.60 17.41
CA ALA A 41 -14.21 -5.58 17.81
C ALA A 41 -14.46 -5.03 19.23
N ASP A 42 -15.72 -4.92 19.67
CA ASP A 42 -16.04 -4.53 21.06
C ASP A 42 -15.66 -5.64 22.07
N THR A 43 -15.78 -6.91 21.67
CA THR A 43 -15.40 -8.06 22.51
C THR A 43 -13.88 -8.18 22.62
N LEU A 44 -13.19 -8.17 21.48
CA LEU A 44 -11.73 -8.24 21.33
C LEU A 44 -11.09 -6.84 21.47
N HIS A 45 -11.48 -6.13 22.52
CA HIS A 45 -11.08 -4.74 22.77
C HIS A 45 -9.55 -4.57 22.81
N GLY A 46 -9.08 -3.44 22.26
CA GLY A 46 -7.65 -3.12 22.19
C GLY A 46 -6.93 -3.63 20.94
N LEU A 47 -7.56 -4.46 20.10
CA LEU A 47 -7.03 -4.82 18.78
C LEU A 47 -7.56 -3.88 17.68
N PRO A 48 -6.71 -3.29 16.84
CA PRO A 48 -7.12 -2.39 15.76
C PRO A 48 -7.83 -3.14 14.64
N LEU A 49 -8.87 -2.51 14.09
CA LEU A 49 -9.75 -3.05 13.05
C LEU A 49 -9.27 -2.61 11.67
N VAL A 50 -8.88 -3.58 10.86
CA VAL A 50 -8.25 -3.41 9.55
C VAL A 50 -9.20 -3.90 8.45
N ALA A 51 -9.53 -3.00 7.52
CA ALA A 51 -10.38 -3.35 6.38
C ALA A 51 -9.56 -3.94 5.23
N ASN A 52 -9.83 -5.18 4.80
CA ASN A 52 -9.32 -5.64 3.51
C ASN A 52 -10.07 -4.94 2.38
N LEU A 53 -9.38 -4.14 1.56
CA LEU A 53 -9.93 -3.36 0.44
C LEU A 53 -10.36 -4.23 -0.76
N ARG A 54 -10.78 -5.47 -0.48
CA ARG A 54 -11.54 -6.36 -1.37
C ARG A 54 -13.02 -6.12 -1.18
N CYS A 55 -13.52 -6.35 0.04
CA CYS A 55 -14.87 -5.93 0.44
C CYS A 55 -15.01 -5.57 1.93
N GLY A 56 -13.97 -5.75 2.74
CA GLY A 56 -13.94 -5.46 4.18
C GLY A 56 -14.38 -4.04 4.56
N ALA A 57 -14.09 -3.05 3.71
CA ALA A 57 -14.52 -1.67 3.88
C ALA A 57 -16.05 -1.50 3.93
N TRP A 58 -16.83 -2.36 3.27
CA TRP A 58 -18.29 -2.33 3.38
C TRP A 58 -18.79 -2.67 4.79
N TYR A 59 -18.06 -3.49 5.54
CA TYR A 59 -18.48 -3.96 6.87
C TYR A 59 -17.80 -3.20 8.03
N THR A 60 -16.96 -2.21 7.72
CA THR A 60 -16.16 -1.46 8.70
C THR A 60 -16.38 0.04 8.50
N GLY A 61 -17.21 0.63 9.35
CA GLY A 61 -17.53 2.06 9.28
C GLY A 61 -16.29 2.93 9.57
N PRO A 62 -16.02 4.02 8.83
CA PRO A 62 -14.76 4.78 8.89
C PRO A 62 -14.33 5.26 10.29
N ARG A 63 -15.28 5.46 11.22
CA ARG A 63 -14.99 5.85 12.61
C ARG A 63 -14.45 4.72 13.49
N ARG A 64 -14.48 3.48 13.03
CA ARG A 64 -13.97 2.28 13.72
C ARG A 64 -12.90 1.54 12.93
N THR A 65 -12.42 2.10 11.81
CA THR A 65 -11.43 1.45 10.93
C THR A 65 -10.07 2.12 11.15
N ASP A 66 -9.16 1.44 11.85
CA ASP A 66 -7.85 1.99 12.21
C ASP A 66 -6.85 1.93 11.04
N SER A 67 -7.01 0.96 10.13
CA SER A 67 -6.14 0.83 8.96
C SER A 67 -6.79 0.01 7.83
N THR A 68 -6.08 -0.15 6.72
CA THR A 68 -6.55 -0.90 5.56
C THR A 68 -5.45 -1.80 5.00
N CYS A 69 -5.85 -2.87 4.32
CA CYS A 69 -4.93 -3.81 3.67
C CYS A 69 -5.46 -4.27 2.31
N TYR A 70 -4.63 -4.97 1.54
CA TYR A 70 -5.01 -5.51 0.23
C TYR A 70 -4.46 -6.92 0.01
N PHE A 71 -5.13 -7.90 0.61
CA PHE A 71 -4.96 -9.32 0.35
C PHE A 71 -5.97 -9.79 -0.70
N LYS A 72 -5.56 -10.65 -1.63
CA LYS A 72 -6.40 -11.14 -2.73
C LYS A 72 -6.53 -12.65 -2.64
N SER A 73 -7.77 -13.13 -2.72
CA SER A 73 -8.12 -14.56 -2.73
C SER A 73 -7.32 -15.40 -3.72
N THR A 74 -6.96 -14.86 -4.90
CA THR A 74 -6.23 -15.63 -5.92
C THR A 74 -4.87 -16.15 -5.46
N ASP A 75 -4.19 -15.43 -4.57
CA ASP A 75 -2.89 -15.87 -4.03
C ASP A 75 -3.05 -16.99 -2.97
N GLY A 76 -4.29 -17.36 -2.64
CA GLY A 76 -4.67 -18.49 -1.79
C GLY A 76 -5.51 -19.55 -2.52
N HIS A 77 -5.74 -19.46 -3.83
CA HIS A 77 -6.49 -20.49 -4.56
C HIS A 77 -5.72 -21.81 -4.61
N THR A 78 -6.43 -22.94 -4.53
CA THR A 78 -5.86 -24.29 -4.58
C THR A 78 -5.00 -24.50 -5.84
N GLY A 79 -3.72 -24.85 -5.66
CA GLY A 79 -2.70 -24.96 -6.70
C GLY A 79 -1.91 -23.67 -6.95
N GLU A 80 -2.57 -22.52 -6.85
CA GLU A 80 -2.08 -21.17 -7.19
C GLU A 80 -1.62 -20.36 -5.96
N TRP A 81 -1.28 -21.04 -4.86
CA TRP A 81 -0.81 -20.37 -3.63
C TRP A 81 0.49 -19.59 -3.86
N GLY A 82 0.58 -18.37 -3.33
CA GLY A 82 1.75 -17.51 -3.48
C GLY A 82 1.86 -16.37 -2.46
N PHE A 83 3.08 -15.91 -2.24
CA PHE A 83 3.38 -14.69 -1.48
C PHE A 83 3.69 -13.53 -2.44
N SER A 84 2.99 -12.38 -2.30
CA SER A 84 3.09 -11.29 -3.28
C SER A 84 4.00 -10.15 -2.83
N LEU A 85 5.24 -10.12 -3.35
CA LEU A 85 6.18 -9.00 -3.16
C LEU A 85 5.67 -7.64 -3.67
N LYS A 86 4.61 -7.61 -4.49
CA LYS A 86 3.96 -6.38 -4.97
C LYS A 86 2.82 -5.89 -4.08
N ARG A 87 2.25 -6.78 -3.27
CA ARG A 87 1.12 -6.54 -2.35
C ARG A 87 1.53 -7.12 -1.01
N HIS A 88 2.64 -6.59 -0.51
CA HIS A 88 3.38 -7.14 0.61
C HIS A 88 2.74 -6.81 1.95
N ASN A 89 1.83 -5.83 2.02
CA ASN A 89 1.07 -5.43 3.21
C ASN A 89 1.95 -5.16 4.47
N LEU A 90 3.23 -4.80 4.26
CA LEU A 90 4.19 -4.64 5.37
C LEU A 90 3.90 -3.43 6.27
N GLY A 91 3.20 -2.40 5.79
CA GLY A 91 2.77 -1.27 6.63
C GLY A 91 1.88 -1.68 7.81
N LEU A 92 1.20 -2.84 7.73
CA LEU A 92 0.47 -3.42 8.87
C LEU A 92 1.39 -3.80 10.05
N MET A 93 2.70 -3.96 9.82
CA MET A 93 3.62 -4.44 10.87
C MET A 93 3.76 -3.43 12.00
N THR A 94 3.84 -2.13 11.70
CA THR A 94 3.89 -1.08 12.70
C THR A 94 2.62 -1.10 13.56
N LEU A 95 1.44 -1.17 12.92
CA LEU A 95 0.15 -1.29 13.61
C LEU A 95 0.06 -2.54 14.51
N ILE A 96 0.39 -3.73 13.97
CA ILE A 96 0.28 -5.01 14.66
C ILE A 96 1.26 -5.10 15.83
N VAL A 97 2.49 -4.61 15.67
CA VAL A 97 3.50 -4.65 16.74
C VAL A 97 3.16 -3.66 17.86
N LEU A 98 2.69 -2.45 17.53
CA LEU A 98 2.33 -1.44 18.53
C LEU A 98 1.11 -1.85 19.37
N ASN A 99 0.09 -2.45 18.75
CA ASN A 99 -1.15 -2.83 19.43
C ASN A 99 -1.18 -4.30 19.91
N GLY A 100 -0.10 -5.05 19.72
CA GLY A 100 -0.03 -6.46 20.11
C GLY A 100 -0.90 -7.41 19.29
N GLY A 101 -1.40 -7.00 18.12
CA GLY A 101 -2.26 -7.79 17.24
C GLY A 101 -3.10 -6.92 16.29
N CYS A 102 -4.04 -7.52 15.56
CA CYS A 102 -5.09 -6.81 14.81
C CYS A 102 -6.29 -7.71 14.46
N ILE A 103 -7.38 -7.10 13.99
CA ILE A 103 -8.53 -7.77 13.38
C ILE A 103 -8.59 -7.39 11.90
N ILE A 104 -8.51 -8.35 10.98
CA ILE A 104 -8.63 -8.14 9.53
C ILE A 104 -10.00 -8.62 9.05
N VAL A 105 -10.78 -7.71 8.48
CA VAL A 105 -12.16 -7.97 8.03
C VAL A 105 -12.21 -8.17 6.51
N ASP A 106 -12.88 -9.23 6.07
CA ASP A 106 -13.23 -9.48 4.68
C ASP A 106 -14.51 -10.34 4.59
N SER A 107 -15.02 -10.60 3.40
CA SER A 107 -16.16 -11.51 3.19
C SER A 107 -16.07 -12.22 1.83
N THR A 108 -17.05 -13.06 1.51
CA THR A 108 -17.20 -13.63 0.16
C THR A 108 -18.64 -14.02 -0.14
N ARG A 109 -19.08 -13.82 -1.39
CA ARG A 109 -20.35 -14.36 -1.91
C ARG A 109 -20.29 -15.83 -2.36
N SER A 110 -19.13 -16.48 -2.28
CA SER A 110 -18.88 -17.77 -2.95
C SER A 110 -19.55 -18.99 -2.30
N GLY A 111 -20.42 -18.81 -1.29
CA GLY A 111 -21.02 -19.88 -0.50
C GLY A 111 -20.07 -20.56 0.50
N LYS A 112 -18.80 -20.14 0.54
CA LYS A 112 -17.83 -20.57 1.57
C LYS A 112 -18.12 -19.83 2.88
N THR A 113 -17.70 -20.38 4.03
CA THR A 113 -17.79 -19.68 5.32
C THR A 113 -16.80 -18.52 5.44
N MET A 114 -15.73 -18.53 4.65
CA MET A 114 -14.64 -17.57 4.69
C MET A 114 -13.96 -17.47 3.32
N PRO A 115 -13.53 -16.27 2.86
CA PRO A 115 -12.74 -16.11 1.65
C PRO A 115 -11.39 -16.85 1.72
N ASP A 116 -10.81 -17.17 0.55
CA ASP A 116 -9.44 -17.73 0.48
C ASP A 116 -8.38 -16.72 0.93
N ALA A 117 -8.69 -15.41 0.90
CA ALA A 117 -7.83 -14.36 1.45
C ALA A 117 -7.57 -14.56 2.96
N LEU A 118 -8.64 -14.77 3.74
CA LEU A 118 -8.54 -15.03 5.18
C LEU A 118 -8.12 -16.49 5.47
N SER A 119 -8.66 -17.49 4.78
CA SER A 119 -8.36 -18.89 5.10
C SER A 119 -6.99 -19.40 4.64
N LYS A 120 -6.34 -18.75 3.66
CA LYS A 120 -5.05 -19.18 3.10
C LYS A 120 -4.06 -18.04 2.82
N THR A 121 -4.46 -16.94 2.17
CA THR A 121 -3.49 -15.89 1.76
C THR A 121 -2.84 -15.17 2.94
N ILE A 122 -3.61 -14.75 3.95
CA ILE A 122 -3.08 -14.09 5.14
C ILE A 122 -2.31 -15.07 6.04
N PRO A 123 -2.76 -16.32 6.26
CA PRO A 123 -1.92 -17.38 6.83
C PRO A 123 -0.56 -17.56 6.17
N ILE A 124 -0.50 -17.62 4.83
CA ILE A 124 0.76 -17.68 4.07
C ILE A 124 1.64 -16.45 4.37
N TRP A 125 1.03 -15.27 4.41
CA TRP A 125 1.74 -14.03 4.73
C TRP A 125 2.31 -14.04 6.15
N CYS A 126 1.53 -14.41 7.18
CA CYS A 126 2.02 -14.57 8.55
C CYS A 126 3.19 -15.56 8.62
N ALA A 127 3.04 -16.75 8.02
CA ALA A 127 4.06 -17.79 7.95
C ALA A 127 5.38 -17.29 7.34
N VAL A 128 5.29 -16.59 6.20
CA VAL A 128 6.45 -16.06 5.49
C VAL A 128 7.16 -14.96 6.28
N LEU A 129 6.42 -14.06 6.95
CA LEU A 129 7.02 -13.01 7.78
C LEU A 129 7.66 -13.55 9.05
N ASN A 130 7.00 -14.50 9.74
CA ASN A 130 7.59 -15.22 10.88
C ASN A 130 8.92 -15.87 10.46
N ARG A 131 8.92 -16.59 9.34
CA ARG A 131 10.09 -17.30 8.84
C ARG A 131 11.21 -16.36 8.38
N ALA A 132 10.88 -15.28 7.66
CA ALA A 132 11.87 -14.31 7.22
C ALA A 132 12.51 -13.57 8.42
N SER A 133 11.71 -13.17 9.41
CA SER A 133 12.19 -12.54 10.64
C SER A 133 13.13 -13.46 11.43
N ALA A 134 12.80 -14.76 11.56
CA ALA A 134 13.68 -15.77 12.18
C ALA A 134 15.03 -15.89 11.46
N LEU A 135 15.00 -15.97 10.11
CA LEU A 135 16.22 -16.11 9.29
C LEU A 135 17.17 -14.90 9.44
N VAL A 136 16.64 -13.70 9.68
CA VAL A 136 17.44 -12.48 9.96
C VAL A 136 17.98 -12.46 11.38
N ARG A 137 17.17 -12.80 12.40
CA ARG A 137 17.55 -12.73 13.82
C ARG A 137 17.65 -14.11 14.47
N ARG A 138 18.68 -14.87 14.07
CA ARG A 138 19.05 -16.15 14.71
C ARG A 138 19.33 -15.96 16.20
N GLY A 139 18.66 -16.75 17.04
CA GLY A 139 18.71 -16.69 18.51
C GLY A 139 17.55 -15.93 19.15
N SER A 140 16.55 -15.49 18.37
CA SER A 140 15.35 -14.81 18.86
C SER A 140 14.32 -15.81 19.43
N ASN A 141 13.31 -15.33 20.17
CA ASN A 141 12.22 -16.20 20.62
C ASN A 141 11.42 -16.81 19.45
N ILE A 142 11.45 -16.19 18.26
CA ILE A 142 10.83 -16.72 17.04
C ILE A 142 11.55 -17.99 16.56
N ASP A 143 12.86 -18.16 16.80
CA ASP A 143 13.59 -19.40 16.45
C ASP A 143 13.18 -20.62 17.29
N LYS A 144 12.46 -20.41 18.41
CA LYS A 144 11.88 -21.50 19.21
C LYS A 144 10.56 -22.02 18.64
N VAL A 145 9.99 -21.33 17.65
CA VAL A 145 8.74 -21.67 16.99
C VAL A 145 9.01 -22.75 15.92
N GLY A 146 9.38 -23.94 16.42
CA GLY A 146 9.75 -25.10 15.62
C GLY A 146 8.66 -26.17 15.62
N GLY A 147 7.96 -26.30 14.49
CA GLY A 147 6.85 -27.25 14.32
C GLY A 147 5.51 -26.69 14.81
N PHE A 148 4.42 -27.12 14.16
CA PHE A 148 3.01 -26.73 14.39
C PHE A 148 2.63 -25.25 14.18
N ASP A 149 3.51 -24.29 14.44
CA ASP A 149 3.23 -22.84 14.31
C ASP A 149 3.83 -22.20 13.03
N SER A 150 4.40 -23.00 12.12
CA SER A 150 5.05 -22.49 10.90
C SER A 150 4.04 -21.88 9.91
N LEU A 151 2.88 -22.53 9.77
CA LEU A 151 1.72 -22.12 9.00
C LEU A 151 0.48 -22.54 9.78
N VAL A 152 -0.50 -21.65 9.94
CA VAL A 152 -1.75 -21.94 10.66
C VAL A 152 -2.92 -21.72 9.71
N THR A 153 -3.68 -22.78 9.39
CA THR A 153 -4.85 -22.71 8.48
C THR A 153 -6.06 -23.40 9.10
N PRO A 154 -7.31 -23.00 8.78
CA PRO A 154 -8.49 -23.58 9.41
C PRO A 154 -8.76 -24.99 8.85
N GLU A 155 -8.59 -26.03 9.68
CA GLU A 155 -8.72 -27.45 9.27
C GLU A 155 -10.03 -27.79 8.55
N ARG A 156 -11.12 -27.07 8.84
CA ARG A 156 -12.44 -27.26 8.21
C ARG A 156 -12.52 -26.77 6.76
N LEU A 157 -11.61 -25.88 6.34
CA LEU A 157 -11.63 -25.23 5.01
C LEU A 157 -10.37 -25.50 4.18
N VAL A 158 -9.30 -25.99 4.81
CA VAL A 158 -8.02 -26.29 4.19
C VAL A 158 -7.66 -27.73 4.56
N SER A 159 -7.63 -28.62 3.58
CA SER A 159 -7.31 -30.03 3.81
C SER A 159 -5.86 -30.18 4.27
N ARG A 160 -5.55 -31.23 5.06
CA ARG A 160 -4.17 -31.52 5.50
C ARG A 160 -3.17 -31.68 4.33
N SER A 161 -3.64 -32.17 3.19
CA SER A 161 -2.81 -32.27 1.96
C SER A 161 -2.54 -30.89 1.33
N GLU A 162 -3.54 -30.01 1.29
CA GLU A 162 -3.37 -28.63 0.82
C GLU A 162 -2.46 -27.84 1.76
N HIS A 163 -2.68 -27.95 3.07
CA HIS A 163 -1.83 -27.34 4.11
C HIS A 163 -0.36 -27.72 3.93
N ALA A 164 -0.04 -29.01 3.83
CA ALA A 164 1.34 -29.48 3.67
C ALA A 164 1.99 -28.99 2.35
N GLN A 165 1.20 -28.87 1.27
CA GLN A 165 1.68 -28.31 0.00
C GLN A 165 1.96 -26.81 0.07
N ILE A 166 1.22 -26.07 0.90
CA ILE A 166 1.47 -24.65 1.17
C ILE A 166 2.70 -24.50 2.07
N GLU A 167 2.77 -25.25 3.17
CA GLU A 167 3.88 -25.20 4.15
C GLU A 167 5.23 -25.45 3.48
N ALA A 168 5.31 -26.46 2.60
CA ALA A 168 6.52 -26.79 1.83
C ALA A 168 7.04 -25.63 0.94
N ARG A 169 6.23 -24.59 0.67
CA ARG A 169 6.62 -23.41 -0.12
C ARG A 169 7.05 -22.20 0.74
N VAL A 170 6.71 -22.16 2.04
CA VAL A 170 6.96 -21.02 2.94
C VAL A 170 8.44 -20.64 2.98
N GLU A 171 9.33 -21.63 3.09
CA GLU A 171 10.79 -21.44 3.10
C GLU A 171 11.31 -20.69 1.85
N ALA A 172 10.76 -21.01 0.67
CA ALA A 172 11.16 -20.40 -0.59
C ALA A 172 10.62 -18.96 -0.73
N TRP A 173 9.41 -18.70 -0.24
CA TRP A 173 8.85 -17.35 -0.19
C TRP A 173 9.55 -16.45 0.83
N ALA A 174 9.94 -16.98 2.00
CA ALA A 174 10.73 -16.24 2.98
C ALA A 174 12.10 -15.83 2.42
N LYS A 175 12.78 -16.74 1.70
CA LYS A 175 14.00 -16.41 0.94
C LYS A 175 13.75 -15.37 -0.15
N SER A 176 12.66 -15.50 -0.91
CA SER A 176 12.29 -14.52 -1.94
C SER A 176 12.01 -13.11 -1.38
N LEU A 177 11.56 -13.00 -0.12
CA LEU A 177 11.41 -11.73 0.59
C LEU A 177 12.77 -11.19 1.05
N LEU A 178 13.66 -12.04 1.58
CA LEU A 178 15.03 -11.67 1.97
C LEU A 178 15.91 -11.23 0.79
N ASP A 179 15.70 -11.82 -0.39
CA ASP A 179 16.38 -11.48 -1.64
C ASP A 179 15.78 -10.23 -2.35
N SER A 180 14.81 -9.57 -1.71
CA SER A 180 14.13 -8.37 -2.20
C SER A 180 14.56 -7.11 -1.46
N ASP A 181 14.34 -5.93 -2.05
CA ASP A 181 14.67 -4.63 -1.44
C ASP A 181 13.69 -4.24 -0.31
N LEU A 182 12.74 -5.11 0.07
CA LEU A 182 11.77 -4.86 1.14
C LEU A 182 12.40 -5.07 2.53
N LYS A 183 12.25 -4.09 3.42
CA LYS A 183 12.64 -4.18 4.84
C LYS A 183 11.87 -5.32 5.52
N VAL A 184 12.54 -6.42 5.82
CA VAL A 184 11.94 -7.54 6.57
C VAL A 184 11.60 -7.06 7.99
N PRO A 185 10.34 -7.18 8.43
CA PRO A 185 9.90 -6.56 9.68
C PRO A 185 10.54 -7.21 10.90
N SER A 186 10.84 -6.37 11.90
CA SER A 186 11.43 -6.82 13.16
C SER A 186 10.37 -7.35 14.13
N LEU A 187 9.78 -8.51 13.82
CA LEU A 187 8.80 -9.15 14.69
C LEU A 187 9.39 -9.45 16.10
N PRO A 188 8.73 -9.03 17.19
CA PRO A 188 9.11 -9.38 18.57
C PRO A 188 8.59 -10.75 18.99
N ALA A 189 7.48 -11.20 18.39
CA ALA A 189 6.83 -12.49 18.58
C ALA A 189 6.15 -12.91 17.26
N SER A 190 5.80 -14.19 17.12
CA SER A 190 5.24 -14.72 15.87
C SER A 190 3.81 -14.22 15.60
N LEU A 191 3.50 -13.83 14.38
CA LEU A 191 2.15 -13.55 13.91
C LEU A 191 1.33 -14.85 13.90
N ARG A 192 0.19 -14.88 14.60
CA ARG A 192 -0.65 -16.09 14.71
C ARG A 192 -2.09 -15.85 14.24
N PRO A 193 -2.52 -16.44 13.12
CA PRO A 193 -3.89 -16.39 12.63
C PRO A 193 -4.91 -17.04 13.58
N PHE A 194 -6.01 -16.35 13.84
CA PHE A 194 -7.24 -16.91 14.43
C PHE A 194 -8.39 -16.74 13.44
N PHE A 195 -9.31 -17.71 13.33
CA PHE A 195 -10.35 -17.71 12.29
C PHE A 195 -11.73 -17.48 12.88
N VAL A 196 -12.35 -16.35 12.53
CA VAL A 196 -13.65 -15.94 13.06
C VAL A 196 -14.69 -15.90 11.96
N THR A 197 -15.82 -16.53 12.19
CA THR A 197 -17.04 -16.41 11.39
C THR A 197 -18.21 -16.01 12.30
N PRO A 198 -19.39 -15.67 11.76
CA PRO A 198 -20.55 -15.32 12.60
C PRO A 198 -21.08 -16.46 13.50
N ASP A 199 -20.63 -17.70 13.27
CA ASP A 199 -20.96 -18.86 14.11
C ASP A 199 -19.89 -19.12 15.21
N THR A 200 -18.83 -18.30 15.30
CA THR A 200 -17.77 -18.44 16.30
C THR A 200 -18.24 -17.93 17.66
N ASP A 201 -18.08 -18.75 18.71
CA ASP A 201 -18.25 -18.29 20.09
C ASP A 201 -17.12 -17.34 20.49
N LEU A 202 -17.45 -16.05 20.58
CA LEU A 202 -16.48 -15.00 20.90
C LEU A 202 -15.95 -15.08 22.34
N THR A 203 -16.69 -15.72 23.26
CA THR A 203 -16.24 -15.89 24.65
C THR A 203 -15.17 -16.97 24.74
N LEU A 204 -15.37 -18.09 24.04
CA LEU A 204 -14.37 -19.15 23.92
C LEU A 204 -13.13 -18.68 23.15
N LEU A 205 -13.31 -17.91 22.06
CA LEU A 205 -12.19 -17.30 21.32
C LEU A 205 -11.36 -16.36 22.20
N SER A 206 -12.01 -15.49 22.97
CA SER A 206 -11.30 -14.56 23.87
C SER A 206 -10.52 -15.32 24.93
N GLN A 207 -11.13 -16.35 25.52
CA GLN A 207 -10.46 -17.26 26.45
C GLN A 207 -9.32 -18.07 25.80
N GLU A 208 -9.44 -18.49 24.54
CA GLU A 208 -8.38 -19.18 23.81
C GLU A 208 -7.15 -18.26 23.64
N ILE A 209 -7.37 -17.05 23.12
CA ILE A 209 -6.33 -16.03 22.96
C ILE A 209 -5.69 -15.69 24.32
N GLU A 210 -6.50 -15.45 25.36
CA GLU A 210 -6.02 -15.17 26.71
C GLU A 210 -5.21 -16.33 27.31
N ASN A 211 -5.72 -17.57 27.25
CA ASN A 211 -5.05 -18.74 27.84
C ASN A 211 -3.73 -19.06 27.14
N GLU A 212 -3.68 -18.98 25.81
CA GLU A 212 -2.45 -19.20 25.06
C GLU A 212 -1.44 -18.05 25.24
N THR A 213 -1.93 -16.83 25.51
CA THR A 213 -1.08 -15.70 25.93
C THR A 213 -0.59 -15.85 27.38
N ALA A 214 -1.41 -16.43 28.26
CA ALA A 214 -1.15 -16.62 29.69
C ALA A 214 -0.39 -17.93 30.02
N GLY A 215 -0.18 -18.82 29.05
CA GLY A 215 0.51 -20.11 29.20
C GLY A 215 1.95 -20.05 29.71
N VAL A 216 2.50 -18.84 29.92
CA VAL A 216 3.77 -18.59 30.61
C VAL A 216 3.56 -17.56 31.73
N ARG A 217 2.83 -17.93 32.80
CA ARG A 217 2.77 -17.08 34.01
C ARG A 217 2.67 -17.88 35.32
N PRO A 218 3.56 -17.64 36.31
CA PRO A 218 3.38 -18.12 37.69
C PRO A 218 2.34 -17.27 38.46
N ALA A 219 2.11 -17.65 39.72
CA ALA A 219 1.00 -17.21 40.58
C ALA A 219 0.72 -15.67 40.68
N PRO A 220 -0.50 -15.26 41.13
CA PRO A 220 -1.09 -13.93 40.87
C PRO A 220 -0.47 -12.69 41.55
N SER A 221 0.77 -12.75 42.03
CA SER A 221 1.38 -11.69 42.88
C SER A 221 2.47 -10.86 42.18
N GLN A 222 2.71 -11.05 40.88
CA GLN A 222 3.69 -10.27 40.12
C GLN A 222 3.12 -9.78 38.79
N GLN A 223 3.31 -8.49 38.49
CA GLN A 223 3.09 -7.92 37.16
C GLN A 223 4.09 -8.58 36.19
N SER A 224 3.59 -9.36 35.23
CA SER A 224 4.44 -10.06 34.27
C SER A 224 4.95 -9.10 33.20
N THR A 225 6.23 -8.73 33.26
CA THR A 225 6.93 -7.92 32.26
C THR A 225 7.38 -8.74 31.04
N THR A 226 6.77 -9.90 30.80
CA THR A 226 7.09 -10.81 29.69
C THR A 226 6.17 -10.50 28.51
N PRO A 227 6.70 -10.21 27.30
CA PRO A 227 5.87 -9.98 26.13
C PRO A 227 5.08 -11.25 25.74
N PRO A 228 3.94 -11.11 25.05
CA PRO A 228 3.11 -12.24 24.64
C PRO A 228 3.89 -13.20 23.71
N PRO A 229 3.62 -14.51 23.76
CA PRO A 229 4.34 -15.50 22.95
C PRO A 229 4.08 -15.37 21.44
N PHE A 230 2.97 -14.74 21.04
CA PHE A 230 2.58 -14.46 19.67
C PHE A 230 1.83 -13.12 19.57
N LEU A 231 1.63 -12.64 18.34
CA LEU A 231 0.81 -11.49 17.99
C LEU A 231 -0.45 -12.02 17.28
N PRO A 232 -1.64 -12.01 17.92
CA PRO A 232 -2.88 -12.46 17.30
C PRO A 232 -3.25 -11.64 16.06
N VAL A 233 -3.56 -12.35 14.96
CA VAL A 233 -4.11 -11.79 13.73
C VAL A 233 -5.49 -12.40 13.52
N ILE A 234 -6.53 -11.68 13.93
CA ILE A 234 -7.90 -12.17 13.93
C ILE A 234 -8.50 -12.02 12.52
N LEU A 235 -8.77 -13.13 11.85
CA LEU A 235 -9.23 -13.17 10.47
C LEU A 235 -10.75 -13.33 10.44
N LEU A 236 -11.44 -12.20 10.30
CA LEU A 236 -12.88 -12.07 10.49
C LEU A 236 -13.62 -12.11 9.15
N SER A 237 -14.31 -13.22 8.91
CA SER A 237 -15.31 -13.33 7.83
C SER A 237 -16.60 -12.65 8.30
N ALA A 238 -16.99 -11.55 7.66
CA ALA A 238 -18.13 -10.73 8.12
C ALA A 238 -19.50 -11.41 7.93
N SER A 239 -19.64 -12.28 6.91
CA SER A 239 -20.94 -12.84 6.48
C SER A 239 -21.09 -14.33 6.81
N HIS A 240 -22.31 -14.76 7.17
CA HIS A 240 -22.64 -16.19 7.32
C HIS A 240 -22.56 -16.90 5.96
N ALA A 241 -22.18 -18.19 5.95
CA ALA A 241 -22.38 -18.99 4.75
C ALA A 241 -23.88 -19.23 4.53
N ARG A 242 -24.31 -19.22 3.26
CA ARG A 242 -25.71 -19.44 2.89
C ARG A 242 -26.29 -20.78 3.35
N SER A 243 -25.44 -21.80 3.53
CA SER A 243 -25.85 -23.11 4.07
C SER A 243 -26.11 -23.11 5.58
N GLN A 244 -25.73 -22.04 6.28
CA GLN A 244 -25.83 -21.87 7.74
C GLN A 244 -26.78 -20.72 8.12
N ALA A 245 -27.01 -19.76 7.23
CA ALA A 245 -28.10 -18.80 7.36
C ALA A 245 -29.43 -19.55 7.50
N LEU A 246 -30.07 -19.44 8.67
CA LEU A 246 -31.31 -20.14 9.00
C LEU A 246 -32.41 -19.80 7.98
N PRO A 247 -33.12 -20.80 7.41
CA PRO A 247 -34.23 -20.57 6.50
C PRO A 247 -35.46 -20.18 7.31
N SER A 248 -35.52 -18.95 7.83
CA SER A 248 -36.59 -18.51 8.73
C SER A 248 -36.89 -17.03 8.60
N SER A 249 -38.18 -16.71 8.74
CA SER A 249 -38.82 -15.39 8.58
C SER A 249 -38.46 -14.38 9.70
N GLU A 250 -37.30 -14.55 10.34
CA GLU A 250 -36.88 -13.83 11.56
C GLU A 250 -35.52 -13.12 11.39
N SER A 251 -35.00 -12.98 10.17
CA SER A 251 -33.86 -12.09 9.87
C SER A 251 -34.21 -10.59 9.92
N ALA A 252 -35.32 -10.23 10.58
CA ALA A 252 -35.59 -8.86 10.98
C ALA A 252 -34.66 -8.52 12.17
N PRO A 253 -33.89 -7.42 12.12
CA PRO A 253 -33.26 -6.87 13.31
C PRO A 253 -34.33 -6.65 14.37
N LEU A 254 -34.13 -7.15 15.60
CA LEU A 254 -35.10 -6.96 16.69
C LEU A 254 -35.40 -5.46 16.86
N GLY A 255 -36.62 -5.07 16.47
CA GLY A 255 -37.14 -3.71 16.61
C GLY A 255 -37.34 -2.88 15.33
N THR A 256 -36.92 -3.32 14.13
CA THR A 256 -37.13 -2.50 12.90
C THR A 256 -38.35 -2.88 12.06
N GLY A 257 -38.87 -4.10 12.17
CA GLY A 257 -40.06 -4.56 11.43
C GLY A 257 -39.86 -4.71 9.90
N LEU A 258 -38.64 -4.56 9.40
CA LEU A 258 -38.34 -4.62 7.97
C LEU A 258 -37.95 -6.04 7.52
N ASN A 259 -38.62 -6.52 6.47
CA ASN A 259 -38.42 -7.85 5.90
C ASN A 259 -37.41 -7.80 4.74
N PHE A 260 -36.13 -8.06 5.03
CA PHE A 260 -35.07 -8.22 4.03
C PHE A 260 -34.58 -9.68 3.96
N GLU A 261 -34.20 -10.10 2.76
CA GLU A 261 -33.66 -11.44 2.52
C GLU A 261 -32.14 -11.37 2.52
N TYR A 262 -31.51 -12.14 3.41
CA TYR A 262 -30.07 -12.06 3.64
C TYR A 262 -29.24 -12.50 2.43
N VAL A 263 -28.26 -11.67 2.07
CA VAL A 263 -27.29 -11.89 0.98
C VAL A 263 -25.89 -11.97 1.59
N GLN A 264 -25.39 -13.20 1.70
CA GLN A 264 -24.00 -13.47 2.05
C GLN A 264 -23.05 -12.65 1.16
N GLY A 265 -22.09 -11.95 1.77
CA GLY A 265 -21.09 -11.18 1.03
C GLY A 265 -21.70 -10.02 0.25
N GLY A 266 -22.63 -9.29 0.87
CA GLY A 266 -23.35 -8.18 0.22
C GLY A 266 -22.43 -7.14 -0.41
N GLY A 267 -21.28 -6.84 0.22
CA GLY A 267 -20.23 -5.94 -0.26
C GLY A 267 -19.23 -6.54 -1.26
N ASP A 268 -19.27 -7.85 -1.52
CA ASP A 268 -18.38 -8.54 -2.48
C ASP A 268 -18.80 -8.24 -3.94
N ASP A 269 -17.88 -8.41 -4.90
CA ASP A 269 -17.89 -7.87 -6.29
C ASP A 269 -18.84 -6.65 -6.50
N GLU A 270 -18.50 -5.50 -5.91
CA GLU A 270 -19.26 -4.25 -5.94
C GLU A 270 -19.56 -3.73 -7.36
N GLU A 271 -18.67 -4.02 -8.31
CA GLU A 271 -18.76 -3.60 -9.71
C GLU A 271 -20.00 -4.19 -10.44
N ASN A 272 -20.65 -5.19 -9.84
CA ASN A 272 -21.82 -5.86 -10.39
C ASN A 272 -23.17 -5.37 -9.84
N TRP A 273 -23.18 -4.54 -8.80
CA TRP A 273 -24.42 -4.15 -8.10
C TRP A 273 -24.43 -2.73 -7.51
N ALA A 274 -23.29 -2.15 -7.14
CA ALA A 274 -23.25 -0.95 -6.31
C ALA A 274 -23.59 0.36 -7.06
N GLY A 275 -23.61 0.36 -8.40
CA GLY A 275 -24.05 1.51 -9.19
C GLY A 275 -23.22 2.80 -9.00
N GLY A 276 -21.98 2.69 -8.50
CA GLY A 276 -21.14 3.85 -8.14
C GLY A 276 -21.18 4.23 -6.67
N LEU A 277 -22.06 3.62 -5.87
CA LEU A 277 -21.99 3.67 -4.41
C LEU A 277 -20.68 3.03 -3.94
N THR A 278 -20.04 3.64 -2.95
CA THR A 278 -18.79 3.16 -2.35
C THR A 278 -18.99 3.00 -0.84
N PRO A 279 -18.14 2.23 -0.14
CA PRO A 279 -18.20 2.11 1.32
C PRO A 279 -18.19 3.47 2.03
N ALA A 280 -17.36 4.41 1.57
CA ALA A 280 -17.27 5.75 2.14
C ALA A 280 -18.59 6.54 1.99
N LEU A 281 -19.27 6.43 0.84
CA LEU A 281 -20.59 7.03 0.63
C LEU A 281 -21.66 6.35 1.49
N PHE A 282 -21.65 5.01 1.57
CA PHE A 282 -22.62 4.23 2.33
C PHE A 282 -22.53 4.49 3.84
N TRP A 283 -21.33 4.72 4.37
CA TRP A 283 -21.09 5.04 5.79
C TRP A 283 -21.06 6.53 6.12
N HIS A 284 -21.22 7.43 5.14
CA HIS A 284 -21.23 8.86 5.38
C HIS A 284 -22.38 9.22 6.35
N PRO A 285 -22.17 10.04 7.40
CA PRO A 285 -23.17 10.26 8.45
C PRO A 285 -24.53 10.76 7.97
N GLU A 286 -24.56 11.50 6.85
CA GLU A 286 -25.80 12.02 6.25
C GLU A 286 -26.46 11.04 5.27
N HIS A 287 -25.67 10.17 4.63
CA HIS A 287 -26.16 9.23 3.62
C HIS A 287 -26.62 7.93 4.25
N HIS A 288 -25.89 7.41 5.24
CA HIS A 288 -26.18 6.13 5.87
C HIS A 288 -27.62 6.02 6.40
N PRO A 289 -28.16 7.00 7.15
CA PRO A 289 -29.54 6.92 7.64
C PRO A 289 -30.57 7.02 6.52
N ARG A 290 -30.27 7.76 5.45
CA ARG A 290 -31.16 7.91 4.27
C ARG A 290 -31.21 6.62 3.45
N ILE A 291 -30.07 5.99 3.19
CA ILE A 291 -29.97 4.74 2.42
C ILE A 291 -30.64 3.59 3.17
N ILE A 292 -30.41 3.47 4.48
CA ILE A 292 -31.02 2.41 5.31
C ILE A 292 -32.51 2.70 5.59
N GLY A 293 -32.92 3.98 5.61
CA GLY A 293 -34.31 4.38 5.82
C GLY A 293 -35.23 4.29 4.60
N ALA A 294 -34.69 4.10 3.39
CA ALA A 294 -35.46 4.04 2.15
C ALA A 294 -36.23 2.71 1.99
N GLU A 295 -37.43 2.75 1.41
CA GLU A 295 -38.22 1.55 1.12
C GLU A 295 -37.64 0.73 -0.04
N ARG A 296 -38.00 -0.56 -0.07
CA ARG A 296 -37.58 -1.50 -1.13
C ARG A 296 -38.24 -1.13 -2.46
N GLY A 297 -37.43 -0.94 -3.50
CA GLY A 297 -37.88 -0.71 -4.87
C GLY A 297 -37.21 0.52 -5.45
N GLY A 298 -37.97 1.34 -6.19
CA GLY A 298 -37.46 2.56 -6.81
C GLY A 298 -36.87 3.56 -5.81
N GLU A 299 -37.44 3.70 -4.60
CA GLU A 299 -36.97 4.70 -3.63
C GLU A 299 -35.50 4.49 -3.23
N ILE A 300 -35.09 3.27 -2.88
CA ILE A 300 -33.68 3.02 -2.51
C ILE A 300 -32.74 3.15 -3.72
N GLU A 301 -33.20 2.85 -4.93
CA GLU A 301 -32.45 3.08 -6.17
C GLU A 301 -32.27 4.59 -6.41
N ASP A 302 -33.34 5.38 -6.29
CA ASP A 302 -33.34 6.85 -6.39
C ASP A 302 -32.48 7.50 -5.30
N VAL A 303 -32.55 7.04 -4.05
CA VAL A 303 -31.75 7.56 -2.93
C VAL A 303 -30.27 7.26 -3.15
N VAL A 304 -29.92 6.05 -3.60
CA VAL A 304 -28.53 5.71 -3.93
C VAL A 304 -28.04 6.53 -5.12
N GLN A 305 -28.86 6.69 -6.17
CA GLN A 305 -28.51 7.54 -7.32
C GLN A 305 -28.31 9.00 -6.91
N VAL A 306 -29.17 9.56 -6.05
CA VAL A 306 -29.01 10.92 -5.49
C VAL A 306 -27.74 11.05 -4.63
N VAL A 307 -27.31 10.01 -3.94
CA VAL A 307 -26.03 10.01 -3.19
C VAL A 307 -24.82 9.94 -4.15
N VAL A 308 -24.91 9.17 -5.23
CA VAL A 308 -23.85 9.03 -6.24
C VAL A 308 -23.73 10.27 -7.13
N ASP A 309 -24.85 10.79 -7.63
CA ASP A 309 -24.92 12.06 -8.36
C ASP A 309 -24.61 13.24 -7.44
N GLY A 310 -24.98 13.13 -6.16
CA GLY A 310 -24.59 14.04 -5.10
C GLY A 310 -23.07 14.16 -5.00
N ARG A 311 -22.32 13.05 -5.14
CA ARG A 311 -20.85 13.08 -5.26
C ARG A 311 -20.35 13.72 -6.55
N GLU A 312 -21.09 13.67 -7.67
CA GLU A 312 -20.71 14.41 -8.89
C GLU A 312 -21.00 15.91 -8.81
N ALA A 313 -22.05 16.30 -8.10
CA ALA A 313 -22.46 17.70 -7.90
C ALA A 313 -21.68 18.37 -6.76
N MET A 314 -21.40 17.62 -5.69
CA MET A 314 -20.52 18.01 -4.60
C MET A 314 -19.07 17.95 -5.06
N GLY A 315 -18.64 16.95 -5.83
CA GLY A 315 -17.34 16.97 -6.51
C GLY A 315 -17.16 18.13 -7.49
N ARG A 316 -18.26 18.70 -8.03
CA ARG A 316 -18.27 19.95 -8.82
C ARG A 316 -18.36 21.24 -7.98
N LYS A 317 -18.63 21.17 -6.68
CA LYS A 317 -18.74 22.32 -5.76
C LYS A 317 -17.63 22.36 -4.70
N GLU A 318 -17.08 21.22 -4.30
CA GLU A 318 -15.85 21.04 -3.54
C GLU A 318 -14.64 21.43 -4.40
N GLU A 319 -14.72 21.27 -5.73
CA GLU A 319 -13.80 21.92 -6.68
C GLU A 319 -13.84 23.47 -6.62
N GLU A 320 -14.86 24.05 -5.98
CA GLU A 320 -14.99 25.49 -5.70
C GLU A 320 -14.96 25.83 -4.19
N GLY A 321 -14.78 24.86 -3.28
CA GLY A 321 -15.00 25.08 -1.84
C GLY A 321 -14.50 24.01 -0.88
N LYS A 322 -13.18 24.07 -0.59
CA LYS A 322 -12.41 23.58 0.59
C LYS A 322 -12.80 22.29 1.35
N ASP A 323 -11.76 21.47 1.55
CA ASP A 323 -11.28 20.92 2.83
C ASP A 323 -12.31 20.66 3.95
N CYS A 324 -12.48 19.39 4.31
CA CYS A 324 -13.04 18.99 5.60
C CYS A 324 -12.12 17.96 6.27
N GLU A 325 -11.56 18.33 7.42
CA GLU A 325 -10.65 17.51 8.22
C GLU A 325 -11.35 16.29 8.82
N VAL A 326 -10.64 15.15 8.86
CA VAL A 326 -10.93 14.09 9.84
C VAL A 326 -9.92 14.23 10.97
N ALA A 327 -10.40 14.55 12.16
CA ALA A 327 -9.55 14.90 13.31
C ALA A 327 -8.68 13.71 13.79
N GLY A 328 -7.37 13.81 13.58
CA GLY A 328 -6.35 13.03 14.26
C GLY A 328 -5.72 13.86 15.38
N THR A 329 -5.63 13.33 16.61
CA THR A 329 -5.17 14.10 17.76
C THR A 329 -3.66 13.97 17.97
N VAL A 330 -2.95 15.08 17.71
CA VAL A 330 -1.73 15.57 18.38
C VAL A 330 -0.91 14.55 19.19
N LEU A 331 0.17 14.03 18.57
CA LEU A 331 1.50 14.31 19.12
C LEU A 331 2.11 15.45 18.32
N ARG A 332 3.26 15.96 18.75
CA ARG A 332 3.78 17.25 18.27
C ARG A 332 5.09 16.98 17.44
N ARG A 333 6.02 17.91 17.15
CA ARG A 333 7.30 17.61 16.41
C ARG A 333 8.52 18.47 16.84
N MET A 334 9.64 17.89 17.32
CA MET A 334 10.87 18.64 17.70
C MET A 334 11.79 18.75 16.47
N GLU A 335 12.34 19.94 16.20
CA GLU A 335 12.71 20.33 14.84
C GLU A 335 13.98 19.65 14.29
N ALA A 336 13.86 19.15 13.04
CA ALA A 336 14.97 18.77 12.17
C ALA A 336 14.92 19.60 10.87
N PRO A 337 16.06 19.92 10.21
CA PRO A 337 16.17 21.20 9.50
C PRO A 337 15.48 21.37 8.14
N TRP A 338 14.88 20.33 7.54
CA TRP A 338 14.26 20.43 6.21
C TRP A 338 12.84 19.86 6.21
N SER A 339 11.85 20.75 6.08
CA SER A 339 10.45 20.42 5.87
C SER A 339 10.16 20.15 4.39
N SER A 340 9.56 19.00 4.07
CA SER A 340 9.11 18.66 2.72
C SER A 340 8.16 19.75 2.18
N ARG A 341 8.51 20.34 1.03
CA ARG A 341 7.71 21.38 0.37
C ARG A 341 6.62 20.76 -0.50
N GLU A 342 5.48 21.43 -0.60
CA GLU A 342 4.34 20.97 -1.40
C GLU A 342 4.75 20.75 -2.87
N GLY A 343 4.71 19.49 -3.32
CA GLY A 343 4.99 19.11 -4.71
C GLY A 343 6.40 18.59 -4.99
N GLU A 344 7.31 18.53 -4.02
CA GLU A 344 8.66 17.96 -4.16
C GLU A 344 8.78 16.67 -3.34
N ARG A 345 8.96 15.52 -4.01
CA ARG A 345 9.05 14.21 -3.34
C ARG A 345 10.47 13.65 -3.42
N GLN A 346 11.06 13.32 -2.28
CA GLN A 346 12.38 12.70 -2.23
C GLN A 346 12.30 11.20 -2.58
N VAL A 347 13.33 10.66 -3.23
CA VAL A 347 13.43 9.23 -3.59
C VAL A 347 14.16 8.48 -2.49
N GLY A 348 13.52 8.42 -1.31
CA GLY A 348 14.14 7.98 -0.06
C GLY A 348 15.46 8.71 0.22
N TRP A 349 16.39 8.07 0.92
CA TRP A 349 17.61 8.71 1.45
C TRP A 349 18.72 8.95 0.40
N THR A 350 18.37 9.12 -0.88
CA THR A 350 19.33 9.21 -2.00
C THR A 350 19.78 10.64 -2.35
N GLY A 351 19.13 11.67 -1.80
CA GLY A 351 19.33 13.07 -2.20
C GLY A 351 18.74 13.43 -3.58
N ILE A 352 18.03 12.51 -4.23
CA ILE A 352 17.32 12.78 -5.50
C ILE A 352 15.85 13.08 -5.17
N PHE A 353 15.32 14.14 -5.78
CA PHE A 353 13.95 14.62 -5.65
C PHE A 353 13.24 14.61 -7.00
N LEU A 354 11.92 14.52 -6.97
CA LEU A 354 11.03 14.51 -8.13
C LEU A 354 9.92 15.55 -7.95
N SER A 355 9.66 16.35 -8.99
CA SER A 355 8.56 17.33 -8.99
C SER A 355 8.02 17.59 -10.41
N ALA A 356 6.81 18.14 -10.48
CA ALA A 356 6.20 18.59 -11.73
C ALA A 356 6.43 20.10 -11.93
N VAL A 357 6.77 20.51 -13.16
CA VAL A 357 6.95 21.93 -13.48
C VAL A 357 5.58 22.64 -13.50
N PRO A 358 5.41 23.81 -12.84
CA PRO A 358 4.15 24.56 -12.88
C PRO A 358 3.66 24.88 -14.29
N SER A 359 2.36 24.79 -14.53
CA SER A 359 1.76 24.96 -15.87
C SER A 359 1.63 26.41 -16.34
N ALA A 360 1.62 27.38 -15.41
CA ALA A 360 1.52 28.80 -15.73
C ALA A 360 2.91 29.42 -15.95
N ALA A 361 3.13 30.04 -17.12
CA ALA A 361 4.42 30.61 -17.50
C ALA A 361 4.95 31.66 -16.49
N ALA A 362 4.07 32.50 -15.94
CA ALA A 362 4.44 33.49 -14.91
C ALA A 362 4.97 32.83 -13.62
N SER A 363 4.46 31.65 -13.26
CA SER A 363 4.90 30.87 -12.09
C SER A 363 6.18 30.08 -12.36
N GLN A 364 6.52 29.79 -13.62
CA GLN A 364 7.73 29.01 -13.96
C GLN A 364 9.03 29.76 -13.67
N GLU A 365 9.08 31.08 -13.89
CA GLU A 365 10.29 31.87 -13.60
C GLU A 365 10.53 32.05 -12.09
N GLU A 366 9.45 32.15 -11.32
CA GLU A 366 9.51 32.26 -9.86
C GLU A 366 9.89 30.92 -9.22
N TRP A 367 9.22 29.85 -9.62
CA TRP A 367 9.57 28.48 -9.26
C TRP A 367 11.03 28.15 -9.62
N ALA A 368 11.48 28.47 -10.84
CA ALA A 368 12.84 28.22 -11.30
C ALA A 368 13.91 28.93 -10.44
N ARG A 369 13.61 30.13 -9.92
CA ARG A 369 14.49 30.86 -9.00
C ARG A 369 14.52 30.20 -7.62
N ASP A 370 13.37 29.81 -7.10
CA ASP A 370 13.26 29.16 -5.79
C ASP A 370 13.97 27.79 -5.77
N VAL A 371 13.68 26.88 -6.71
CA VAL A 371 14.34 25.55 -6.78
C VAL A 371 15.85 25.66 -7.02
N ALA A 372 16.32 26.66 -7.77
CA ALA A 372 17.76 26.89 -7.98
C ALA A 372 18.50 27.37 -6.73
N THR A 373 17.78 27.85 -5.69
CA THR A 373 18.36 28.16 -4.37
C THR A 373 18.33 26.97 -3.41
N CYS A 374 17.34 26.07 -3.55
CA CYS A 374 17.15 24.93 -2.65
C CYS A 374 17.93 23.67 -3.08
N PHE A 375 18.19 23.50 -4.37
CA PHE A 375 18.87 22.33 -4.93
C PHE A 375 20.27 22.64 -5.46
N ASN A 376 21.21 21.71 -5.29
CA ASN A 376 22.56 21.88 -5.84
C ASN A 376 22.58 21.72 -7.37
N LEU A 377 21.58 21.04 -7.93
CA LEU A 377 21.31 20.90 -9.35
C LEU A 377 19.81 20.57 -9.56
N VAL A 378 19.17 21.30 -10.47
CA VAL A 378 17.81 21.07 -10.95
C VAL A 378 17.90 20.73 -12.44
N VAL A 379 17.28 19.62 -12.86
CA VAL A 379 17.25 19.20 -14.26
C VAL A 379 15.81 19.00 -14.72
N GLN A 380 15.37 19.93 -15.56
CA GLN A 380 14.12 19.82 -16.29
C GLN A 380 14.32 18.93 -17.51
N CYS A 381 13.57 17.83 -17.60
CA CYS A 381 13.72 16.85 -18.67
C CYS A 381 13.13 17.33 -20.00
N ASP A 382 12.10 18.17 -19.95
CA ASP A 382 11.44 18.79 -21.11
C ASP A 382 11.70 20.31 -21.18
N GLY A 383 11.05 20.99 -22.12
CA GLY A 383 11.17 22.45 -22.33
C GLY A 383 12.01 22.85 -23.55
N GLU A 384 12.43 24.11 -23.60
CA GLU A 384 13.29 24.65 -24.64
C GLU A 384 14.76 24.58 -24.19
N GLY A 385 15.52 23.69 -24.81
CA GLY A 385 16.93 23.44 -24.52
C GLY A 385 17.55 22.45 -25.52
N THR A 386 18.87 22.49 -25.62
CA THR A 386 19.73 21.65 -26.47
C THR A 386 20.41 20.60 -25.59
N ILE A 387 20.36 19.32 -25.99
CA ILE A 387 20.83 18.21 -25.15
C ILE A 387 22.35 18.27 -24.96
N GLU A 388 23.07 18.68 -26.00
CA GLU A 388 24.52 18.85 -26.02
C GLU A 388 24.97 19.88 -24.97
N ASP A 389 24.38 21.08 -25.00
CA ASP A 389 24.69 22.15 -24.05
C ASP A 389 24.26 21.76 -22.62
N ALA A 390 23.14 21.05 -22.47
CA ALA A 390 22.66 20.56 -21.19
C ALA A 390 23.61 19.53 -20.55
N VAL A 391 24.22 18.64 -21.35
CA VAL A 391 25.23 17.67 -20.87
C VAL A 391 26.48 18.38 -20.35
N GLU A 392 26.94 19.43 -21.04
CA GLU A 392 28.06 20.27 -20.57
C GLU A 392 27.68 21.00 -19.27
N GLN A 393 26.51 21.63 -19.22
CA GLN A 393 26.01 22.39 -18.08
C GLN A 393 25.87 21.57 -16.79
N ILE A 394 25.39 20.31 -16.86
CA ILE A 394 25.31 19.41 -15.68
C ILE A 394 26.69 19.24 -15.02
N GLY A 395 27.75 19.19 -15.83
CA GLY A 395 29.13 19.04 -15.38
C GLY A 395 29.77 20.28 -14.74
N LEU A 396 29.12 21.46 -14.79
CA LEU A 396 29.65 22.74 -14.31
C LEU A 396 29.12 23.10 -12.91
N PRO A 397 29.95 23.12 -11.84
CA PRO A 397 29.51 23.35 -10.46
C PRO A 397 28.70 24.64 -10.20
N ALA A 398 28.92 25.67 -11.01
CA ALA A 398 28.21 26.95 -10.93
C ALA A 398 26.77 26.89 -11.48
N VAL A 399 26.46 25.92 -12.34
CA VAL A 399 25.11 25.78 -12.92
C VAL A 399 24.20 25.07 -11.91
N ARG A 400 23.04 25.68 -11.65
CA ARG A 400 22.00 25.19 -10.75
C ARG A 400 20.74 24.69 -11.46
N LEU A 401 20.44 25.16 -12.67
CA LEU A 401 19.26 24.76 -13.44
C LEU A 401 19.67 24.41 -14.87
N VAL A 402 19.23 23.26 -15.36
CA VAL A 402 19.49 22.75 -16.72
C VAL A 402 18.18 22.28 -17.36
N LYS A 403 17.98 22.56 -18.65
CA LYS A 403 16.83 22.08 -19.43
C LYS A 403 17.30 21.15 -20.54
N LEU A 404 16.89 19.88 -20.52
CA LEU A 404 17.30 18.84 -21.47
C LEU A 404 16.52 18.88 -22.79
N GLY A 405 15.30 19.43 -22.81
CA GLY A 405 14.53 19.62 -24.04
C GLY A 405 13.93 18.35 -24.67
N PHE A 406 13.76 17.26 -23.93
CA PHE A 406 13.10 16.06 -24.47
C PHE A 406 11.61 16.30 -24.75
N ARG A 407 11.13 15.73 -25.86
CA ARG A 407 9.70 15.68 -26.19
C ARG A 407 9.01 14.60 -25.38
N GLN A 408 7.91 14.95 -24.72
CA GLN A 408 7.05 14.00 -24.00
C GLN A 408 6.48 12.91 -24.93
N GLY A 409 6.19 11.73 -24.35
CA GLY A 409 5.59 10.59 -25.06
C GLY A 409 6.48 9.95 -26.15
N LYS A 410 5.86 9.15 -27.03
CA LYS A 410 6.57 8.27 -28.00
C LYS A 410 7.58 8.99 -28.91
N ALA A 411 7.42 10.29 -29.15
CA ALA A 411 8.29 11.06 -30.03
C ALA A 411 9.70 11.30 -29.45
N GLY A 412 9.86 11.42 -28.12
CA GLY A 412 11.17 11.67 -27.51
C GLY A 412 12.01 10.41 -27.26
N VAL A 413 11.40 9.22 -27.26
CA VAL A 413 12.00 7.97 -26.76
C VAL A 413 13.30 7.59 -27.47
N SER A 414 13.38 7.84 -28.78
CA SER A 414 14.59 7.52 -29.57
C SER A 414 15.74 8.46 -29.24
N SER A 415 15.47 9.75 -29.04
CA SER A 415 16.47 10.75 -28.63
C SER A 415 16.90 10.50 -27.19
N PHE A 416 15.96 10.29 -26.27
CA PHE A 416 16.25 9.95 -24.87
C PHE A 416 17.19 8.74 -24.77
N GLY A 417 16.90 7.65 -25.48
CA GLY A 417 17.78 6.47 -25.49
C GLY A 417 19.20 6.79 -25.99
N HIS A 418 19.32 7.58 -27.06
CA HIS A 418 20.61 7.94 -27.66
C HIS A 418 21.50 8.79 -26.75
N HIS A 419 20.94 9.79 -26.05
CA HIS A 419 21.70 10.72 -25.22
C HIS A 419 21.81 10.31 -23.74
N LEU A 420 20.99 9.36 -23.25
CA LEU A 420 20.99 8.91 -21.86
C LEU A 420 22.39 8.56 -21.31
N PRO A 421 23.28 7.84 -22.04
CA PRO A 421 24.63 7.55 -21.53
C PRO A 421 25.48 8.80 -21.28
N ALA A 422 25.37 9.83 -22.13
CA ALA A 422 26.11 11.08 -21.97
C ALA A 422 25.61 11.89 -20.77
N ILE A 423 24.28 11.96 -20.61
CA ILE A 423 23.61 12.60 -19.48
C ILE A 423 24.01 11.93 -18.16
N LEU A 424 23.95 10.59 -18.09
CA LEU A 424 24.36 9.84 -16.89
C LEU A 424 25.82 10.07 -16.52
N ASN A 425 26.73 10.12 -17.50
CA ASN A 425 28.14 10.42 -17.25
C ASN A 425 28.34 11.84 -16.67
N ALA A 426 27.58 12.84 -17.15
CA ALA A 426 27.63 14.19 -16.58
C ALA A 426 27.12 14.22 -15.12
N PHE A 427 26.00 13.56 -14.82
CA PHE A 427 25.50 13.41 -13.43
C PHE A 427 26.51 12.72 -12.52
N ILE A 428 27.10 11.61 -12.96
CA ILE A 428 28.12 10.86 -12.20
C ILE A 428 29.32 11.77 -11.91
N LYS A 429 29.84 12.48 -12.91
CA LYS A 429 30.97 13.42 -12.76
C LYS A 429 30.65 14.51 -11.74
N ARG A 430 29.44 15.07 -11.78
CA ARG A 430 28.95 16.09 -10.82
C ARG A 430 28.83 15.53 -9.40
N LEU A 431 28.27 14.34 -9.21
CA LEU A 431 28.15 13.69 -7.90
C LEU A 431 29.54 13.35 -7.31
N CYS A 432 30.47 12.84 -8.11
CA CYS A 432 31.85 12.58 -7.69
C CYS A 432 32.60 13.85 -7.25
N GLN A 433 32.43 14.96 -7.97
CA GLN A 433 33.03 16.25 -7.58
C GLN A 433 32.56 16.71 -6.20
N ILE A 434 31.26 16.57 -5.89
CA ILE A 434 30.70 17.02 -4.62
C ILE A 434 31.16 16.10 -3.47
N SER A 435 31.11 14.78 -3.66
CA SER A 435 31.62 13.80 -2.69
C SER A 435 33.12 14.00 -2.39
N SER A 436 33.91 14.39 -3.40
CA SER A 436 35.35 14.70 -3.24
C SER A 436 35.61 15.98 -2.44
N ASN A 437 34.67 16.93 -2.44
CA ASN A 437 34.77 18.17 -1.65
C ASN A 437 34.32 17.98 -0.20
N GLN A 438 33.33 17.11 0.06
CA GLN A 438 32.92 16.77 1.44
C GLN A 438 34.08 16.14 2.23
N ASN A 439 34.82 15.21 1.63
CA ASN A 439 36.02 14.60 2.25
C ASN A 439 37.23 15.56 2.48
N LYS A 440 37.07 16.86 2.24
CA LYS A 440 38.08 17.90 2.53
C LYS A 440 37.65 18.89 3.61
N VAL A 441 36.41 18.82 4.10
CA VAL A 441 35.85 19.72 5.11
C VAL A 441 35.44 18.88 6.31
N ASP A 442 36.40 18.61 7.19
CA ASP A 442 36.16 18.01 8.51
C ASP A 442 36.59 18.99 9.60
N ALA A 443 35.78 19.05 10.67
CA ALA A 443 35.89 19.90 11.86
C ALA A 443 35.72 21.42 11.64
N ASP A 444 34.46 21.89 11.62
CA ASP A 444 33.89 22.86 12.61
C ASP A 444 32.51 23.43 12.17
N ASP A 445 32.00 23.11 10.97
CA ASP A 445 30.71 23.62 10.47
C ASP A 445 29.71 22.49 10.19
N THR A 446 28.64 22.44 10.99
CA THR A 446 27.57 21.42 10.91
C THR A 446 26.46 21.78 9.92
N THR A 447 26.66 22.79 9.05
CA THR A 447 25.63 23.30 8.13
C THR A 447 25.86 23.00 6.64
N THR A 448 26.81 22.11 6.28
CA THR A 448 26.96 21.68 4.88
C THR A 448 25.88 20.69 4.46
N ASN A 449 24.82 21.18 3.81
CA ASN A 449 23.74 20.35 3.27
C ASN A 449 24.26 19.15 2.44
N PRO A 450 23.65 17.95 2.55
CA PRO A 450 23.92 16.83 1.66
C PRO A 450 23.51 17.19 0.22
N THR A 451 24.03 16.46 -0.76
CA THR A 451 23.78 16.77 -2.17
C THR A 451 22.32 16.57 -2.54
N THR A 452 21.61 17.65 -2.87
CA THR A 452 20.21 17.60 -3.33
C THR A 452 20.13 17.85 -4.85
N ILE A 453 19.53 16.90 -5.57
CA ILE A 453 19.28 17.00 -7.02
C ILE A 453 17.77 16.87 -7.28
N LEU A 454 17.18 17.87 -7.92
CA LEU A 454 15.78 17.83 -8.36
C LEU A 454 15.70 17.41 -9.84
N LEU A 455 14.94 16.36 -10.13
CA LEU A 455 14.57 15.94 -11.48
C LEU A 455 13.10 16.28 -11.72
N CYS A 456 12.79 16.99 -12.80
CA CYS A 456 11.43 17.45 -13.07
C CYS A 456 11.04 17.37 -14.54
N ASP A 457 9.74 17.28 -14.81
CA ASP A 457 9.14 17.43 -16.14
C ASP A 457 7.71 17.97 -15.99
N THR A 458 7.07 18.43 -17.06
CA THR A 458 5.71 19.02 -17.03
C THR A 458 4.62 18.11 -16.46
N THR A 459 4.86 16.80 -16.37
CA THR A 459 3.91 15.79 -15.86
C THR A 459 4.40 15.06 -14.61
N CYS A 460 5.72 14.97 -14.44
CA CYS A 460 6.43 14.07 -13.51
C CYS A 460 5.98 12.59 -13.62
N GLN A 461 5.47 12.16 -14.78
CA GLN A 461 4.85 10.84 -14.99
C GLN A 461 5.58 9.93 -15.98
N ASP A 462 6.66 10.34 -16.64
CA ASP A 462 7.43 9.42 -17.50
C ASP A 462 8.92 9.80 -17.55
N LEU A 463 9.25 11.00 -18.02
CA LEU A 463 10.64 11.42 -18.29
C LEU A 463 11.50 11.52 -17.02
N ALA A 464 11.10 12.34 -16.04
CA ALA A 464 11.87 12.53 -14.81
C ALA A 464 11.95 11.24 -13.97
N PRO A 465 10.87 10.46 -13.75
CA PRO A 465 10.95 9.14 -13.14
C PRO A 465 11.85 8.16 -13.91
N SER A 466 11.83 8.16 -15.24
CA SER A 466 12.69 7.29 -16.06
C SER A 466 14.18 7.64 -15.91
N LEU A 467 14.50 8.93 -15.89
CA LEU A 467 15.87 9.42 -15.67
C LEU A 467 16.36 9.10 -14.25
N ALA A 468 15.50 9.27 -13.23
CA ALA A 468 15.79 8.87 -11.86
C ALA A 468 16.10 7.36 -11.76
N VAL A 469 15.27 6.50 -12.35
CA VAL A 469 15.52 5.05 -12.40
C VAL A 469 16.84 4.72 -13.08
N ALA A 470 17.19 5.42 -14.16
CA ALA A 470 18.47 5.22 -14.85
C ALA A 470 19.67 5.59 -13.96
N LEU A 471 19.63 6.76 -13.31
CA LEU A 471 20.69 7.25 -12.42
C LEU A 471 20.87 6.35 -11.18
N LEU A 472 19.76 5.98 -10.53
CA LEU A 472 19.73 5.06 -9.39
C LEU A 472 20.19 3.64 -9.76
N SER A 473 19.99 3.21 -11.00
CA SER A 473 20.49 1.92 -11.48
C SER A 473 22.00 1.96 -11.66
N THR A 474 22.54 2.99 -12.31
CA THR A 474 23.96 3.06 -12.69
C THR A 474 24.90 3.49 -11.57
N SER A 475 24.40 4.24 -10.57
CA SER A 475 25.26 5.01 -9.66
C SER A 475 25.07 4.73 -8.17
N PHE A 476 24.05 3.94 -7.80
CA PHE A 476 23.70 3.67 -6.40
C PHE A 476 23.68 2.16 -6.12
N GLY A 477 24.24 1.75 -4.98
CA GLY A 477 24.39 0.34 -4.60
C GLY A 477 23.07 -0.36 -4.28
N PRO A 478 22.97 -1.70 -4.38
CA PRO A 478 21.71 -2.44 -4.25
C PRO A 478 21.20 -2.59 -2.81
N GLY A 479 21.98 -2.21 -1.79
CA GLY A 479 21.62 -2.34 -0.39
C GLY A 479 20.59 -1.32 0.12
N PRO A 480 20.04 -1.53 1.34
CA PRO A 480 19.02 -0.67 1.94
C PRO A 480 19.50 0.76 2.20
N ASP A 481 20.81 0.95 2.42
CA ASP A 481 21.46 2.24 2.67
C ASP A 481 21.43 3.19 1.46
N ARG A 482 21.01 2.68 0.28
CA ARG A 482 20.95 3.39 -1.01
C ARG A 482 22.19 4.27 -1.27
N ARG A 483 23.38 3.78 -0.90
CA ARG A 483 24.63 4.57 -0.97
C ARG A 483 25.00 4.88 -2.42
N PHE A 484 25.38 6.14 -2.68
CA PHE A 484 26.06 6.52 -3.91
C PHE A 484 27.42 5.80 -4.01
N LEU A 485 27.70 5.21 -5.18
CA LEU A 485 28.96 4.54 -5.47
C LEU A 485 29.95 5.56 -6.05
N ALA A 486 30.70 6.24 -5.17
CA ALA A 486 31.68 7.25 -5.56
C ALA A 486 32.94 6.65 -6.22
N ASN A 487 33.34 5.44 -5.83
CA ASN A 487 34.49 4.72 -6.40
C ASN A 487 34.13 4.13 -7.78
N ASP A 488 34.96 4.40 -8.80
CA ASP A 488 34.71 3.96 -10.17
C ASP A 488 34.83 2.43 -10.36
N GLU A 489 35.70 1.74 -9.61
CA GLU A 489 35.78 0.27 -9.62
C GLU A 489 34.54 -0.37 -8.99
N GLU A 490 34.08 0.15 -7.83
CA GLU A 490 32.83 -0.30 -7.19
C GLU A 490 31.64 -0.11 -8.13
N ARG A 491 31.53 1.08 -8.75
CA ARG A 491 30.47 1.40 -9.69
C ARG A 491 30.53 0.53 -10.94
N TRP A 492 31.73 0.25 -11.48
CA TRP A 492 31.90 -0.64 -12.62
C TRP A 492 31.51 -2.09 -12.29
N MET A 493 31.92 -2.63 -11.14
CA MET A 493 31.51 -3.97 -10.70
C MET A 493 30.00 -4.08 -10.47
N HIS A 494 29.36 -3.03 -9.95
CA HIS A 494 27.90 -2.93 -9.83
C HIS A 494 27.23 -2.90 -11.20
N GLN A 495 27.66 -2.02 -12.10
CA GLN A 495 27.14 -1.91 -13.48
C GLN A 495 27.30 -3.21 -14.29
N ALA A 496 28.43 -3.92 -14.13
CA ALA A 496 28.66 -5.21 -14.76
C ALA A 496 27.66 -6.30 -14.30
N ARG A 497 27.18 -6.20 -13.05
CA ARG A 497 26.21 -7.14 -12.47
C ARG A 497 24.75 -6.78 -12.81
N LEU A 498 24.44 -5.51 -13.11
CA LEU A 498 23.08 -5.02 -13.41
C LEU A 498 22.31 -5.91 -14.40
N ASP A 499 21.12 -6.36 -14.00
CA ASP A 499 20.17 -7.08 -14.85
C ASP A 499 18.80 -6.37 -14.96
N LYS A 500 17.88 -6.92 -15.76
CA LYS A 500 16.52 -6.39 -15.94
C LYS A 500 15.68 -6.40 -14.65
N ALA A 501 16.01 -7.23 -13.67
CA ALA A 501 15.32 -7.24 -12.38
C ALA A 501 15.83 -6.12 -11.46
N GLN A 502 17.14 -5.85 -11.45
CA GLN A 502 17.76 -4.75 -10.70
C GLN A 502 17.32 -3.38 -11.21
N VAL A 503 17.27 -3.16 -12.53
CA VAL A 503 16.73 -1.90 -13.09
C VAL A 503 15.24 -1.73 -12.74
N ARG A 504 14.46 -2.82 -12.74
CA ARG A 504 13.05 -2.79 -12.30
C ARG A 504 12.87 -2.57 -10.80
N ARG A 505 13.82 -3.01 -9.95
CA ARG A 505 13.82 -2.71 -8.51
C ARG A 505 13.97 -1.22 -8.23
N ARG A 506 14.79 -0.50 -8.99
CA ARG A 506 14.92 0.97 -8.87
C ARG A 506 13.63 1.75 -9.16
N LEU A 507 12.73 1.19 -9.97
CA LEU A 507 11.39 1.77 -10.14
C LEU A 507 10.58 1.69 -8.85
N GLN A 508 10.81 0.71 -7.97
CA GLN A 508 10.12 0.63 -6.68
C GLN A 508 10.56 1.76 -5.76
N TRP A 509 11.86 2.09 -5.71
CA TRP A 509 12.37 3.23 -4.95
C TRP A 509 11.75 4.55 -5.44
N VAL A 510 11.64 4.72 -6.76
CA VAL A 510 11.00 5.89 -7.39
C VAL A 510 9.48 5.93 -7.20
N MET A 511 8.86 4.82 -6.78
CA MET A 511 7.41 4.70 -6.52
C MET A 511 7.07 4.52 -5.04
N GLU A 512 8.05 4.65 -4.17
CA GLU A 512 7.87 4.68 -2.73
C GLU A 512 7.37 6.07 -2.35
N ASP A 513 6.20 6.12 -1.72
CA ASP A 513 5.72 7.32 -1.04
C ASP A 513 6.31 7.29 0.39
N GLU A 514 6.71 8.45 0.93
CA GLU A 514 7.45 8.52 2.19
C GLU A 514 6.55 8.24 3.41
N GLU A 515 6.49 6.98 3.84
CA GLU A 515 6.05 6.59 5.17
C GLU A 515 7.27 6.48 6.11
N GLU A 516 7.53 7.51 6.94
CA GLU A 516 7.77 7.41 8.42
C GLU A 516 8.33 8.72 9.06
N GLU A 517 8.16 8.82 10.40
CA GLU A 517 8.85 9.66 11.42
C GLU A 517 8.34 11.08 11.83
N GLY A 518 7.94 11.22 13.12
CA GLY A 518 8.10 12.45 13.95
C GLY A 518 7.15 12.69 15.16
N GLU A 519 7.71 12.85 16.38
CA GLU A 519 7.06 13.23 17.69
C GLU A 519 7.61 14.59 18.32
N GLU A 520 6.89 15.22 19.29
CA GLU A 520 7.05 16.42 20.22
C GLU A 520 7.46 17.91 19.87
N GLY A 521 6.53 18.91 19.88
CA GLY A 521 6.66 20.34 19.42
C GLY A 521 5.40 21.28 19.59
N VAL A 522 4.67 21.68 18.52
CA VAL A 522 3.49 22.62 18.47
C VAL A 522 3.77 24.12 18.74
N MET A 523 3.34 24.99 17.81
CA MET A 523 2.46 26.16 18.03
C MET A 523 2.05 26.79 16.68
N ALA A 524 0.88 27.44 16.63
CA ALA A 524 0.24 27.87 15.38
C ALA A 524 0.59 29.29 14.91
N SER A 525 0.54 29.51 13.59
CA SER A 525 0.11 30.79 12.99
C SER A 525 -0.43 30.62 11.57
N ASN A 526 -1.54 31.29 11.26
CA ASN A 526 -2.21 31.25 9.96
C ASN A 526 -1.45 32.00 8.85
N SER A 527 -1.33 31.39 7.66
CA SER A 527 -1.34 32.13 6.38
C SER A 527 -1.79 31.25 5.21
N ASN A 528 -2.84 31.70 4.51
CA ASN A 528 -3.43 31.09 3.32
C ASN A 528 -2.48 31.22 2.10
N SER A 529 -2.22 30.13 1.36
CA SER A 529 -1.78 30.20 -0.04
C SER A 529 -2.17 28.91 -0.79
N ASN A 530 -3.05 29.03 -1.79
CA ASN A 530 -3.48 27.93 -2.64
C ASN A 530 -2.43 27.61 -3.72
N SER A 531 -2.00 26.36 -3.83
CA SER A 531 -1.37 25.80 -5.05
C SER A 531 -1.95 24.42 -5.39
N ASN A 532 -2.61 24.34 -6.54
CA ASN A 532 -3.40 23.19 -6.95
C ASN A 532 -2.59 22.27 -7.88
N SER A 533 -2.21 21.05 -7.44
CA SER A 533 -1.60 20.04 -8.32
C SER A 533 -2.17 18.63 -8.10
N LYS A 534 -3.20 18.28 -8.89
CA LYS A 534 -3.75 16.92 -8.96
C LYS A 534 -2.75 15.92 -9.56
N ALA A 535 -2.00 15.21 -8.71
CA ALA A 535 -1.20 14.07 -9.15
C ALA A 535 -2.13 12.88 -9.50
N SER A 536 -2.05 12.37 -10.74
CA SER A 536 -2.90 11.26 -11.17
C SER A 536 -2.40 9.91 -10.64
N LYS A 537 -3.32 9.00 -10.26
CA LYS A 537 -3.00 7.64 -9.78
C LYS A 537 -2.46 6.69 -10.89
N ALA A 538 -1.94 7.22 -11.98
CA ALA A 538 -1.28 6.45 -13.02
C ALA A 538 0.22 6.33 -12.72
N GLY A 539 0.67 5.12 -12.35
CA GLY A 539 2.10 4.83 -12.29
C GLY A 539 2.79 5.11 -13.64
N PRO A 540 4.09 5.45 -13.63
CA PRO A 540 4.72 6.16 -14.72
C PRO A 540 4.59 5.44 -16.07
N ALA A 541 4.34 6.23 -17.10
CA ALA A 541 4.06 5.70 -18.43
C ALA A 541 5.25 4.85 -18.89
N ARG A 542 4.95 3.66 -19.43
CA ARG A 542 5.97 2.62 -19.64
C ARG A 542 6.90 2.90 -20.83
N VAL A 543 6.83 4.07 -21.44
CA VAL A 543 7.40 4.30 -22.76
C VAL A 543 8.90 4.52 -22.68
N PHE A 544 9.37 5.40 -21.79
CA PHE A 544 10.81 5.65 -21.62
C PHE A 544 11.46 4.61 -20.70
N LEU A 545 10.77 4.13 -19.66
CA LEU A 545 11.23 3.02 -18.79
C LEU A 545 11.63 1.76 -19.57
N ASN A 546 10.92 1.42 -20.65
CA ASN A 546 11.29 0.30 -21.51
C ASN A 546 12.62 0.53 -22.27
N ARG A 547 12.95 1.78 -22.59
CA ARG A 547 14.23 2.15 -23.22
C ARG A 547 15.37 2.18 -22.19
N VAL A 548 15.13 2.68 -20.97
CA VAL A 548 16.08 2.63 -19.85
C VAL A 548 16.60 1.20 -19.61
N ASN A 549 15.70 0.21 -19.63
CA ASN A 549 16.06 -1.21 -19.49
C ASN A 549 16.97 -1.75 -20.63
N GLY A 550 17.01 -1.12 -21.79
CA GLY A 550 17.95 -1.44 -22.87
C GLY A 550 19.28 -0.76 -22.64
N GLU A 551 19.27 0.58 -22.62
CA GLU A 551 20.49 1.40 -22.58
C GLU A 551 21.34 1.13 -21.32
N VAL A 552 20.72 1.07 -20.13
CA VAL A 552 21.45 0.82 -18.87
C VAL A 552 22.13 -0.55 -18.86
N LEU A 553 21.60 -1.54 -19.58
CA LEU A 553 22.21 -2.86 -19.71
C LEU A 553 23.26 -2.90 -20.85
N ASP A 554 23.20 -2.00 -21.82
CA ASP A 554 24.24 -1.84 -22.84
C ASP A 554 25.45 -1.01 -22.38
N VAL A 555 25.33 -0.24 -21.28
CA VAL A 555 26.48 0.39 -20.57
C VAL A 555 27.55 -0.65 -20.20
N ARG A 556 27.20 -1.94 -20.05
CA ARG A 556 28.12 -3.07 -19.88
C ARG A 556 29.27 -3.16 -20.92
N ARG A 557 29.21 -2.42 -22.04
CA ARG A 557 30.17 -2.51 -23.16
C ARG A 557 31.09 -1.30 -23.37
N ARG A 558 31.00 -0.21 -22.60
CA ARG A 558 31.93 0.92 -22.71
C ARG A 558 32.92 0.93 -21.55
N ARG A 559 34.20 0.72 -21.86
CA ARG A 559 35.31 0.84 -20.90
C ARG A 559 35.82 2.28 -20.78
N ASP A 560 35.31 3.17 -21.63
CA ASP A 560 35.83 4.51 -21.84
C ASP A 560 35.18 5.52 -20.88
N TYR A 561 35.52 5.41 -19.60
CA TYR A 561 35.41 6.52 -18.64
C TYR A 561 36.70 7.36 -18.70
N GLY A 562 37.12 7.77 -19.91
CA GLY A 562 38.47 8.30 -20.11
C GLY A 562 38.74 9.00 -21.45
N SER A 563 38.05 10.13 -21.69
CA SER A 563 38.59 11.32 -22.36
C SER A 563 37.62 12.50 -22.18
#